data_AF-A0A067FAJ7-F1
#
_entry.id   AF-A0A067FAJ7-F1
#
_cell.length_a   1.000
_cell.length_b   1.000
_cell.length_c   1.000
_cell.angle_alpha   90.00
_cell.angle_beta   90.00
_cell.angle_gamma   90.00
#
_symmetry.space_group_name_H-M   'P 1'
#
loop_
_entity.id
_entity.type
_entity.pdbx_description
1 polymer ?
#
loop_
_entity_poly.entity_id
_entity_poly.type
_entity_poly.pdbx_seq_one_letter_code
_entity_poly.pdbx_strand_id
1 'polypeptide(L)'
;MAQSPPLKDDLDIVIPTIRSLDFLEMWRPFFEPYHLIIIQDGDPTEVIRVPDGFDYDCISYLDSACRCFAFLISKKKYIFTIDDDCFVAKDPSGKEINALAQHLQNLLTDEADFVRGYPFSLREGVPTAVSHGRWLNIPDYDAPTQLVKPRERNS
;
A
#
# COMPACT_ATOMS: atom_id res chain seq x y z
N MET A 1 16.58 -21.28 5.54
CA MET A 1 15.13 -21.36 5.25
C MET A 1 14.68 -19.95 4.94
N ALA A 2 13.97 -19.71 3.83
CA ALA A 2 13.43 -18.38 3.55
C ALA A 2 12.45 -18.00 4.68
N GLN A 3 12.60 -16.80 5.24
CA GLN A 3 11.71 -16.30 6.28
C GLN A 3 10.33 -16.06 5.65
N SER A 4 9.26 -16.45 6.34
CA SER A 4 7.89 -16.18 5.86
C SER A 4 7.68 -14.68 5.68
N PRO A 5 6.98 -14.23 4.62
CA PRO A 5 6.62 -12.83 4.45
C PRO A 5 5.89 -12.29 5.69
N PRO A 6 6.22 -11.07 6.16
CA PRO A 6 5.62 -10.50 7.36
C PRO A 6 4.13 -10.26 7.16
N LEU A 7 3.31 -10.56 8.18
CA LEU A 7 1.86 -10.32 8.17
C LEU A 7 1.08 -10.99 7.02
N LYS A 8 1.63 -12.03 6.38
CA LYS A 8 0.99 -12.74 5.27
C LYS A 8 -0.48 -13.08 5.52
N ASP A 9 -0.78 -13.63 6.69
CA ASP A 9 -2.13 -14.08 7.04
C ASP A 9 -3.00 -12.97 7.65
N ASP A 10 -2.43 -11.79 7.89
CA ASP A 10 -3.04 -10.66 8.60
C ASP A 10 -3.19 -9.40 7.74
N LEU A 11 -2.77 -9.43 6.47
CA LEU A 11 -2.77 -8.28 5.54
C LEU A 11 -3.51 -8.62 4.25
N ASP A 12 -4.45 -7.76 3.85
CA ASP A 12 -4.98 -7.70 2.48
C ASP A 12 -4.35 -6.55 1.69
N ILE A 13 -4.15 -6.74 0.39
CA ILE A 13 -3.74 -5.69 -0.54
C ILE A 13 -4.94 -5.23 -1.36
N VAL A 14 -5.29 -3.94 -1.30
CA VAL A 14 -6.47 -3.37 -1.95
C VAL A 14 -6.09 -2.54 -3.17
N ILE A 15 -6.64 -2.91 -4.33
CA ILE A 15 -6.37 -2.27 -5.62
C ILE A 15 -7.69 -1.86 -6.29
N PRO A 16 -8.08 -0.57 -6.25
CA PRO A 16 -9.13 -0.08 -7.11
C PRO A 16 -8.60 0.06 -8.54
N THR A 17 -9.44 -0.27 -9.53
CA THR A 17 -9.01 -0.23 -10.92
C THR A 17 -10.19 -0.10 -11.90
N ILE A 18 -9.87 0.42 -13.08
CA ILE A 18 -10.75 0.47 -14.25
C ILE A 18 -10.18 -0.32 -15.44
N ARG A 19 -9.11 -1.10 -15.24
CA ARG A 19 -8.35 -1.76 -16.31
C ARG A 19 -7.75 -3.09 -15.85
N SER A 20 -7.18 -3.85 -16.78
CA SER A 20 -6.45 -5.09 -16.44
C SER A 20 -5.15 -4.80 -15.69
N LEU A 21 -4.76 -5.71 -14.79
CA LEU A 21 -3.73 -5.49 -13.77
C LEU A 21 -2.37 -6.09 -14.13
N ASP A 22 -1.93 -5.93 -15.38
CA ASP A 22 -0.64 -6.45 -15.85
C ASP A 22 0.56 -5.89 -15.05
N PHE A 23 0.41 -4.71 -14.44
CA PHE A 23 1.43 -4.11 -13.56
C PHE A 23 1.77 -4.99 -12.35
N LEU A 24 0.88 -5.91 -11.95
CA LEU A 24 1.13 -6.86 -10.87
C LEU A 24 2.30 -7.79 -11.18
N GLU A 25 2.67 -8.01 -12.45
CA GLU A 25 3.88 -8.76 -12.77
C GLU A 25 5.15 -8.11 -12.20
N MET A 26 5.21 -6.77 -12.17
CA MET A 26 6.31 -6.05 -11.53
C MET A 26 6.29 -6.24 -10.01
N TRP A 27 5.10 -6.32 -9.42
CA TRP A 27 4.92 -6.51 -7.99
C TRP A 27 4.95 -7.96 -7.54
N ARG A 28 4.94 -8.94 -8.46
CA ARG A 28 4.85 -10.37 -8.17
C ARG A 28 5.83 -10.82 -7.08
N PRO A 29 7.12 -10.44 -7.10
CA PRO A 29 8.07 -10.85 -6.05
C PRO A 29 7.68 -10.38 -4.63
N PHE A 30 6.81 -9.38 -4.52
CA PHE A 30 6.42 -8.74 -3.27
C PHE A 30 4.97 -9.02 -2.88
N PHE A 31 4.05 -9.14 -3.84
CA PHE A 31 2.60 -9.23 -3.59
C PHE A 31 2.03 -10.64 -3.68
N GLU A 32 2.64 -11.54 -4.47
CA GLU A 32 2.14 -12.91 -4.67
C GLU A 32 1.85 -13.68 -3.36
N PRO A 33 2.59 -13.47 -2.25
CA PRO A 33 2.27 -14.15 -1.00
C PRO A 33 0.99 -13.68 -0.30
N TYR A 34 0.44 -12.52 -0.64
CA TYR A 34 -0.68 -11.89 0.07
C TYR A 34 -1.98 -12.03 -0.73
N HIS A 35 -3.11 -11.98 -0.03
CA HIS A 35 -4.42 -11.94 -0.66
C HIS A 35 -4.71 -10.53 -1.20
N LEU A 36 -5.28 -10.45 -2.40
CA LEU A 36 -5.67 -9.19 -3.04
C LEU A 36 -7.18 -9.00 -3.00
N ILE A 37 -7.62 -7.78 -2.74
CA ILE A 37 -9.00 -7.33 -2.96
C ILE A 37 -8.98 -6.32 -4.09
N ILE A 38 -9.54 -6.71 -5.23
CA ILE A 38 -9.62 -5.87 -6.42
C ILE A 38 -11.01 -5.25 -6.50
N ILE A 39 -11.06 -3.93 -6.61
CA ILE A 39 -12.31 -3.19 -6.76
C ILE A 39 -12.40 -2.65 -8.19
N GLN A 40 -13.30 -3.20 -8.99
CA GLN A 40 -13.60 -2.73 -10.34
C GLN A 40 -14.52 -1.50 -10.28
N ASP A 41 -13.95 -0.34 -10.50
CA ASP A 41 -14.61 0.98 -10.51
C ASP A 41 -15.06 1.38 -11.94
N GLY A 42 -15.38 0.39 -12.75
CA GLY A 42 -15.72 0.56 -14.17
C GLY A 42 -17.00 -0.18 -14.54
N ASP A 43 -17.26 -0.26 -15.84
CA ASP A 43 -18.35 -1.07 -16.38
C ASP A 43 -18.17 -2.54 -15.93
N PRO A 44 -19.11 -3.14 -15.18
CA PRO A 44 -19.00 -4.51 -14.70
C PRO A 44 -19.02 -5.56 -15.82
N THR A 45 -19.40 -5.17 -17.05
CA THR A 45 -19.37 -6.06 -18.22
C THR A 45 -17.98 -6.20 -18.82
N GLU A 46 -17.07 -5.26 -18.53
CA GLU A 46 -15.67 -5.36 -18.90
C GLU A 46 -14.95 -6.37 -18.01
N VAL A 47 -14.14 -7.21 -18.64
CA VAL A 47 -13.38 -8.24 -17.92
C VAL A 47 -12.02 -7.67 -17.53
N ILE A 48 -11.84 -7.43 -16.23
CA ILE A 48 -10.53 -7.13 -15.66
C ILE A 48 -9.71 -8.42 -15.56
N ARG A 49 -8.56 -8.44 -16.23
CA ARG A 49 -7.61 -9.57 -16.15
C ARG A 49 -6.64 -9.32 -15.02
N VAL A 50 -6.42 -10.36 -14.22
CA VAL A 50 -5.39 -10.45 -13.19
C VAL A 50 -4.39 -11.50 -13.65
N PRO A 51 -3.07 -11.27 -13.57
CA PRO A 51 -2.10 -12.29 -13.91
C PRO A 51 -2.30 -13.58 -13.10
N ASP A 52 -1.97 -14.72 -13.70
CA ASP A 52 -2.14 -16.03 -13.05
C ASP A 52 -1.28 -16.14 -11.77
N GLY A 53 -1.76 -16.90 -10.79
CA GLY A 53 -1.05 -17.23 -9.55
C GLY A 53 -1.33 -16.31 -8.36
N PHE A 54 -1.98 -15.17 -8.55
CA PHE A 54 -2.45 -14.35 -7.43
C PHE A 54 -3.72 -14.92 -6.80
N ASP A 55 -3.80 -14.87 -5.48
CA ASP A 55 -5.00 -15.15 -4.70
C ASP A 55 -5.79 -13.84 -4.53
N TYR A 56 -7.01 -13.78 -5.05
CA TYR A 56 -7.80 -12.54 -5.05
C TYR A 56 -9.30 -12.74 -5.06
N ASP A 57 -10.00 -11.75 -4.48
CA ASP A 57 -11.40 -11.46 -4.72
C ASP A 57 -11.51 -10.23 -5.64
N CYS A 58 -12.42 -10.26 -6.62
CA CYS A 58 -12.73 -9.11 -7.48
C CYS A 58 -14.20 -8.72 -7.34
N ILE A 59 -14.45 -7.47 -7.01
CA ILE A 59 -15.79 -6.94 -6.77
C ILE A 59 -15.98 -5.68 -7.60
N SER A 60 -17.06 -5.62 -8.37
CA SER A 60 -17.42 -4.40 -9.09
C SER A 60 -18.33 -3.51 -8.25
N TYR A 61 -17.89 -2.26 -8.07
CA TYR A 61 -18.68 -1.23 -7.41
C TYR A 61 -18.26 0.13 -7.97
N LEU A 62 -19.09 0.65 -8.89
CA LEU A 62 -18.87 1.95 -9.53
C LEU A 62 -19.23 3.09 -8.56
N ASP A 63 -18.22 3.65 -7.92
CA ASP A 63 -18.38 4.76 -6.98
C ASP A 63 -17.04 5.50 -6.79
N SER A 64 -17.10 6.82 -6.66
CA SER A 64 -15.92 7.66 -6.38
C SER A 64 -15.11 7.25 -5.14
N ALA A 65 -15.71 6.49 -4.22
CA ALA A 65 -15.12 5.96 -3.00
C ALA A 65 -15.03 4.43 -3.02
N CYS A 66 -14.98 3.79 -4.19
CA CYS A 66 -14.94 2.33 -4.38
C CYS A 66 -13.90 1.64 -3.47
N ARG A 67 -12.71 2.22 -3.29
CA ARG A 67 -11.67 1.73 -2.38
C ARG A 67 -12.17 1.48 -0.95
N CYS A 68 -13.04 2.36 -0.45
CA CYS A 68 -13.56 2.25 0.91
C CYS A 68 -14.39 0.98 1.12
N PHE A 69 -14.97 0.43 0.05
CA PHE A 69 -15.70 -0.83 0.14
C PHE A 69 -14.82 -1.99 0.57
N ALA A 70 -13.56 -2.01 0.12
CA ALA A 70 -12.59 -3.02 0.54
C ALA A 70 -12.33 -2.99 2.05
N PHE A 71 -12.34 -1.80 2.66
CA PHE A 71 -12.16 -1.64 4.11
C PHE A 71 -13.34 -2.20 4.92
N LEU A 72 -14.53 -2.28 4.32
CA LEU A 72 -15.72 -2.83 4.97
C LEU A 72 -15.77 -4.37 4.90
N ILE A 73 -15.19 -4.97 3.87
CA ILE A 73 -15.28 -6.42 3.61
C ILE A 73 -14.05 -7.19 4.08
N SER A 74 -12.88 -6.54 4.14
CA SER A 74 -11.66 -7.19 4.62
C SER A 74 -11.85 -7.65 6.06
N LYS A 75 -11.44 -8.89 6.32
CA LYS A 75 -11.44 -9.48 7.66
C LYS A 75 -10.05 -9.51 8.28
N LYS A 76 -9.05 -9.02 7.53
CA LYS A 76 -7.65 -8.98 7.93
C LYS A 76 -7.41 -7.81 8.87
N LYS A 77 -6.38 -7.93 9.71
CA LYS A 77 -6.04 -6.90 10.69
C LYS A 77 -5.49 -5.65 10.03
N TYR A 78 -4.79 -5.83 8.91
CA TYR A 78 -4.13 -4.77 8.17
C TYR A 78 -4.61 -4.74 6.73
N ILE A 79 -4.61 -3.54 6.16
CA ILE A 79 -4.90 -3.31 4.75
C ILE A 79 -3.79 -2.43 4.18
N PHE A 80 -3.16 -2.88 3.11
CA PHE A 80 -2.26 -2.07 2.30
C PHE A 80 -3.00 -1.70 1.01
N THR A 81 -3.06 -0.44 0.64
CA THR A 81 -3.75 -0.02 -0.59
C THR A 81 -2.81 0.66 -1.57
N ILE A 82 -3.00 0.38 -2.86
CA ILE A 82 -2.15 0.84 -3.95
C ILE A 82 -3.00 1.09 -5.20
N ASP A 83 -2.62 2.08 -6.01
CA ASP A 83 -3.31 2.38 -7.27
C ASP A 83 -2.81 1.48 -8.40
N ASP A 84 -3.65 1.31 -9.43
CA ASP A 84 -3.37 0.43 -10.57
C ASP A 84 -2.24 0.91 -11.51
N ASP A 85 -1.68 2.10 -11.23
CA ASP A 85 -0.57 2.73 -11.94
C ASP A 85 0.67 3.00 -11.04
N CYS A 86 0.67 2.46 -9.82
CA CYS A 86 1.82 2.54 -8.91
C CYS A 86 2.84 1.45 -9.22
N PHE A 87 3.81 1.74 -10.10
CA PHE A 87 4.85 0.79 -10.48
C PHE A 87 5.97 0.64 -9.43
N VAL A 88 6.63 -0.52 -9.43
CA VAL A 88 7.80 -0.79 -8.58
C VAL A 88 8.94 0.18 -8.89
N ALA A 89 9.36 0.95 -7.88
CA ALA A 89 10.51 1.84 -7.98
C ALA A 89 11.83 1.06 -7.96
N LYS A 90 12.87 1.68 -8.53
CA LYS A 90 14.24 1.16 -8.53
C LYS A 90 15.17 2.13 -7.82
N ASP A 91 16.12 1.58 -7.07
CA ASP A 91 17.19 2.35 -6.45
C ASP A 91 18.23 2.81 -7.51
N PRO A 92 19.23 3.64 -7.16
CA PRO A 92 20.25 4.10 -8.10
C PRO A 92 21.11 2.97 -8.71
N SER A 93 21.11 1.77 -8.14
CA SER A 93 21.77 0.58 -8.71
C SER A 93 20.88 -0.19 -9.68
N GLY A 94 19.62 0.23 -9.84
CA GLY A 94 18.61 -0.44 -10.66
C GLY A 94 17.89 -1.58 -9.94
N LYS A 95 18.12 -1.78 -8.65
CA LYS A 95 17.46 -2.83 -7.86
C LYS A 95 16.05 -2.39 -7.49
N GLU A 96 15.11 -3.31 -7.63
CA GLU A 96 13.71 -3.10 -7.26
C GLU A 96 13.54 -2.91 -5.74
N ILE A 97 12.69 -1.94 -5.39
CA ILE A 97 12.42 -1.55 -4.02
C ILE A 97 11.15 -2.23 -3.54
N ASN A 98 11.26 -3.02 -2.47
CA ASN A 98 10.11 -3.61 -1.80
C ASN A 98 9.46 -2.59 -0.85
N ALA A 99 8.67 -1.67 -1.42
CA ALA A 99 8.01 -0.61 -0.66
C ALA A 99 7.01 -1.15 0.37
N LEU A 100 6.40 -2.31 0.10
CA LEU A 100 5.52 -2.99 1.04
C LEU A 100 6.27 -3.41 2.31
N ALA A 101 7.41 -4.11 2.16
CA ALA A 101 8.20 -4.55 3.31
C ALA A 101 8.68 -3.36 4.16
N GLN A 102 9.13 -2.28 3.52
CA GLN A 102 9.49 -1.06 4.25
C GLN A 102 8.27 -0.45 4.97
N HIS A 103 7.07 -0.52 4.37
CA HIS A 103 5.83 -0.06 5.00
C HIS A 103 5.46 -0.89 6.23
N LEU A 104 5.51 -2.21 6.11
CA LEU A 104 5.24 -3.10 7.22
C LEU A 104 6.28 -2.95 8.34
N GLN A 105 7.55 -2.72 8.01
CA GLN A 105 8.57 -2.40 9.01
C GLN A 105 8.19 -1.16 9.82
N ASN A 106 7.89 -0.04 9.15
CA ASN A 106 7.51 1.19 9.84
C ASN A 106 6.22 1.05 10.66
N LEU A 107 5.26 0.25 10.17
CA LEU A 107 4.02 -0.03 10.88
C LEU A 107 4.24 -0.83 12.17
N LEU A 108 5.26 -1.67 12.21
CA LEU A 108 5.57 -2.58 13.31
C LEU A 108 6.63 -2.04 14.28
N THR A 109 7.24 -0.90 13.99
CA THR A 109 8.26 -0.25 14.82
C THR A 109 7.75 1.07 15.40
N ASP A 110 8.04 1.35 16.67
CA ASP A 110 7.65 2.60 17.34
C ASP A 110 8.54 3.82 17.01
N GLU A 111 9.57 3.64 16.16
CA GLU A 111 10.55 4.68 15.81
C GLU A 111 10.25 5.34 14.44
N ALA A 112 9.10 6.00 14.32
CA ALA A 112 8.75 6.75 13.11
C ALA A 112 8.70 8.27 13.36
N ASP A 113 9.20 9.06 12.40
CA ASP A 113 8.97 10.51 12.36
C ASP A 113 7.47 10.83 12.25
N PHE A 114 7.05 12.02 12.72
CA PHE A 114 5.65 12.44 12.64
C PHE A 114 5.22 12.69 11.19
N VAL A 115 4.32 11.83 10.72
CA VAL A 115 3.70 11.92 9.39
C VAL A 115 2.57 12.93 9.36
N ARG A 116 2.19 13.36 8.15
CA ARG A 116 1.05 14.27 7.95
C ARG A 116 -0.22 13.68 8.56
N GLY A 117 -1.00 14.53 9.22
CA GLY A 117 -2.23 14.12 9.89
C GLY A 117 -2.02 13.61 11.32
N TYR A 118 -0.77 13.45 11.78
CA TYR A 118 -0.48 13.08 13.16
C TYR A 118 -0.75 14.25 14.13
N PRO A 119 -1.65 14.11 15.12
CA PRO A 119 -1.98 15.20 16.02
C PRO A 119 -0.77 15.64 16.86
N PHE A 120 -0.54 16.96 16.93
CA PHE A 120 0.60 17.51 17.69
C PHE A 120 0.61 17.10 19.16
N SER A 121 -0.57 16.96 19.77
CA SER A 121 -0.73 16.56 21.18
C SER A 121 -0.40 15.09 21.46
N LEU A 122 -0.19 14.26 20.43
CA LEU A 122 0.04 12.82 20.56
C LEU A 122 1.50 12.42 20.25
N ARG A 123 2.43 13.38 20.27
CA ARG A 123 3.85 13.16 19.90
C ARG A 123 4.63 12.21 20.80
N GLU A 124 4.02 11.71 21.88
CA GLU A 124 4.58 10.61 22.68
C GLU A 124 4.37 9.22 22.03
N GLY A 125 3.65 9.16 20.90
CA GLY A 125 3.34 7.91 20.22
C GLY A 125 1.92 7.43 20.54
N VAL A 126 1.21 6.94 19.53
CA VAL A 126 -0.07 6.24 19.67
C VAL A 126 -0.12 5.10 18.68
N PRO A 127 -0.86 4.02 18.96
CA PRO A 127 -1.06 2.94 18.01
C PRO A 127 -1.57 3.46 16.66
N THR A 128 -0.87 3.10 15.59
CA THR A 128 -1.23 3.50 14.22
C THR A 128 -2.47 2.74 13.75
N ALA A 129 -3.57 3.47 13.52
CA ALA A 129 -4.79 2.90 12.95
C ALA A 129 -4.77 2.92 11.40
N VAL A 130 -4.19 3.97 10.81
CA VAL A 130 -4.06 4.14 9.35
C VAL A 130 -2.70 4.77 9.07
N SER A 131 -1.95 4.19 8.13
CA SER A 131 -0.71 4.78 7.60
C SER A 131 -0.88 4.97 6.10
N HIS A 132 -0.71 6.20 5.60
CA HIS A 132 -0.85 6.54 4.19
C HIS A 132 0.39 7.29 3.68
N GLY A 133 0.50 7.43 2.35
CA GLY A 133 1.36 8.46 1.75
C GLY A 133 2.84 8.11 1.59
N ARG A 134 3.19 6.98 0.97
CA ARG A 134 4.56 6.82 0.45
C ARG A 134 4.67 7.36 -0.97
N TRP A 135 5.22 8.57 -1.08
CA TRP A 135 5.61 9.15 -2.36
C TRP A 135 7.08 8.86 -2.58
N LEU A 136 7.47 8.44 -3.78
CA LEU A 136 8.89 8.30 -4.10
C LEU A 136 9.56 9.69 -4.01
N ASN A 137 10.68 9.77 -3.29
CA ASN A 137 11.43 11.00 -3.05
C ASN A 137 10.69 12.11 -2.28
N ILE A 138 9.55 11.85 -1.63
CA ILE A 138 8.89 12.85 -0.78
C ILE A 138 8.41 12.15 0.51
N PRO A 139 9.10 12.35 1.64
CA PRO A 139 8.61 11.90 2.94
C PRO A 139 7.26 12.58 3.25
N ASP A 140 6.28 11.82 3.75
CA ASP A 140 4.97 12.39 4.13
C ASP A 140 5.00 12.97 5.54
N TYR A 141 5.86 13.96 5.73
CA TYR A 141 5.99 14.66 7.01
C TYR A 141 4.80 15.59 7.29
N ASP A 142 4.51 15.79 8.57
CA ASP A 142 3.67 16.92 8.98
C ASP A 142 4.34 18.26 8.59
N ALA A 143 3.54 19.34 8.50
CA ALA A 143 4.04 20.63 8.02
C ALA A 143 5.26 21.15 8.82
N PRO A 144 5.28 21.08 10.17
CA PRO A 144 6.46 21.45 10.95
C PRO A 144 7.71 20.60 10.62
N THR A 145 7.56 19.28 10.50
CA THR A 145 8.68 18.37 10.23
C THR A 145 9.22 18.59 8.81
N GLN A 146 8.34 18.84 7.83
CA GLN A 146 8.73 19.20 6.46
C GLN A 146 9.52 20.51 6.39
N LEU A 147 9.19 21.50 7.24
CA LEU A 147 9.90 22.78 7.30
C LEU A 147 11.33 22.65 7.81
N VAL A 148 11.59 21.73 8.74
CA VAL A 148 12.94 21.51 9.31
C VAL A 148 13.77 20.50 8.52
N LYS A 149 13.13 19.66 7.70
CA LYS A 149 13.78 18.66 6.83
C LYS A 149 13.50 18.86 5.33
N PRO A 150 13.65 20.07 4.76
CA PRO A 150 13.17 20.37 3.40
C PRO A 150 13.92 19.62 2.29
N ARG A 151 15.15 19.17 2.57
CA ARG A 151 16.01 18.44 1.62
C ARG A 151 15.99 16.93 1.82
N GLU A 152 15.32 16.43 2.84
CA GLU A 152 15.26 14.99 3.10
C GLU A 152 14.37 14.30 2.06
N ARG A 153 14.78 13.10 1.66
CA ARG A 153 14.15 12.28 0.62
C ARG A 153 14.14 10.85 1.13
N ASN A 154 13.01 10.16 1.00
CA ASN A 154 12.97 8.72 1.23
C ASN A 154 13.64 8.02 0.04
N SER A 155 14.57 7.11 0.36
CA SER A 155 15.38 6.33 -0.60
C SER A 155 14.99 4.86 -0.58
#